data_AF-A0A917P8X4-F1
#
_entry.id   AF-A0A917P8X4-F1
#
_cell.length_a   1.000
_cell.length_b   1.000
_cell.length_c   1.000
_cell.angle_alpha   90.00
_cell.angle_beta   90.00
_cell.angle_gamma   90.00
#
_symmetry.space_group_name_H-M   'P 1'
#
loop_
_entity.id
_entity.type
_entity.pdbx_description
1 polymer ?
#
loop_
_entity_poly.entity_id
_entity_poly.type
_entity_poly.pdbx_seq_one_letter_code
_entity_poly.pdbx_strand_id
1 'polypeptide(L)'
;MVFVRVHVMKNQLSTEQKRELGDRLIAAIAEVEQLKNTPRHQQTSWVQYYEFEPENWYNPNPIGDPLAKLQVDVIAPERLLQTPEEAKLAVEKVTEAVRSITGEGTLPARGPWVHVYEIPHMNWGMDGTIPNWDGWRAYFKADTPEEAERALAMAYGKDH
;
A
#
# COMPACT_ATOMS: atom_id res chain seq x y z
N MET A 1 5.43 6.58 -1.72
CA MET A 1 4.32 6.47 -2.70
C MET A 1 4.05 5.00 -2.78
N VAL A 2 2.81 4.60 -2.52
CA VAL A 2 2.45 3.19 -2.54
C VAL A 2 1.27 2.95 -3.46
N PHE A 3 1.34 1.85 -4.20
CA PHE A 3 0.22 1.33 -4.94
C PHE A 3 -0.22 0.05 -4.26
N VAL A 4 -1.43 0.05 -3.73
CA VAL A 4 -1.98 -1.13 -3.07
C VAL A 4 -3.09 -1.69 -3.94
N ARG A 5 -3.04 -2.99 -4.21
CA ARG A 5 -4.18 -3.71 -4.81
C ARG A 5 -4.83 -4.55 -3.75
N VAL A 6 -6.14 -4.44 -3.63
CA VAL A 6 -6.95 -5.23 -2.72
C VAL A 6 -7.83 -6.14 -3.55
N HIS A 7 -7.53 -7.43 -3.52
CA HIS A 7 -8.35 -8.48 -4.09
C HIS A 7 -9.31 -8.97 -3.03
N VAL A 8 -10.60 -8.85 -3.32
CA VAL A 8 -11.66 -9.14 -2.36
C VAL A 8 -12.86 -9.74 -3.07
N MET A 9 -13.71 -10.44 -2.33
CA MET A 9 -14.94 -10.98 -2.90
C MET A 9 -15.94 -9.84 -3.11
N LYS A 10 -16.73 -9.96 -4.18
CA LYS A 10 -17.76 -8.97 -4.50
C LYS A 10 -18.73 -8.78 -3.34
N ASN A 11 -19.04 -7.53 -3.03
CA ASN A 11 -19.93 -7.12 -1.94
C ASN A 11 -19.44 -7.46 -0.52
N GLN A 12 -18.22 -7.97 -0.35
CA GLN A 12 -17.66 -8.25 0.98
C GLN A 12 -17.29 -6.95 1.72
N LEU A 13 -16.97 -5.88 0.99
CA LEU A 13 -16.70 -4.54 1.55
C LEU A 13 -17.67 -3.53 0.95
N SER A 14 -18.32 -2.73 1.80
CA SER A 14 -19.12 -1.57 1.37
C SER A 14 -18.23 -0.46 0.78
N THR A 15 -18.85 0.53 0.13
CA THR A 15 -18.14 1.72 -0.37
C THR A 15 -17.42 2.47 0.75
N GLU A 16 -18.05 2.58 1.91
CA GLU A 16 -17.48 3.21 3.11
C GLU A 16 -16.29 2.42 3.64
N GLN A 17 -16.43 1.08 3.74
CA GLN A 17 -15.34 0.20 4.18
C GLN A 17 -14.16 0.22 3.21
N LYS A 18 -14.41 0.28 1.89
CA LYS A 18 -13.35 0.44 0.88
C LYS A 18 -12.61 1.76 1.09
N ARG A 19 -13.33 2.87 1.27
CA ARG A 19 -12.70 4.18 1.51
C ARG A 19 -11.83 4.16 2.77
N GLU A 20 -12.40 3.71 3.89
CA GLU A 20 -11.68 3.68 5.16
C GLU A 20 -10.48 2.72 5.13
N LEU A 21 -10.63 1.55 4.51
CA LEU A 21 -9.53 0.62 4.30
C LEU A 21 -8.42 1.25 3.46
N GLY A 22 -8.79 1.99 2.41
CA GLY A 22 -7.83 2.66 1.53
C GLY A 22 -6.96 3.66 2.29
N ASP A 23 -7.59 4.51 3.11
CA ASP A 23 -6.90 5.49 3.94
C ASP A 23 -5.94 4.81 4.94
N ARG A 24 -6.41 3.73 5.58
CA ARG A 24 -5.61 2.96 6.54
C ARG A 24 -4.43 2.25 5.90
N LEU A 25 -4.60 1.70 4.69
CA LEU A 25 -3.53 1.02 3.96
C LEU A 25 -2.42 2.01 3.54
N ILE A 26 -2.79 3.18 3.04
CA ILE A 26 -1.81 4.24 2.70
C ILE A 26 -1.07 4.70 3.95
N ALA A 27 -1.78 4.90 5.07
CA ALA A 27 -1.16 5.30 6.33
C ALA A 27 -0.22 4.22 6.90
N ALA A 28 -0.62 2.95 6.84
CA ALA A 28 0.19 1.81 7.31
C ALA A 28 1.55 1.75 6.62
N ILE A 29 1.58 1.91 5.30
CA ILE A 29 2.84 1.89 4.54
C ILE A 29 3.65 3.17 4.76
N ALA A 30 3.02 4.33 4.85
CA ALA A 30 3.69 5.57 5.20
C ALA A 30 4.40 5.47 6.57
N GLU A 31 3.78 4.83 7.56
CA GLU A 31 4.37 4.61 8.88
C GLU A 31 5.64 3.75 8.79
N VAL A 32 5.60 2.65 8.03
CA VAL A 32 6.76 1.76 7.83
C VAL A 32 7.91 2.49 7.15
N GLU A 33 7.61 3.27 6.12
CA GLU A 33 8.62 4.07 5.40
C GLU A 33 9.11 5.30 6.20
N GLN A 34 8.50 5.56 7.37
CA GLN A 34 8.70 6.76 8.18
C GLN A 34 8.44 8.06 7.38
N LEU A 35 7.48 7.99 6.45
CA LEU A 35 7.04 9.14 5.67
C LEU A 35 5.95 9.88 6.42
N LYS A 36 5.99 11.21 6.33
CA LYS A 36 4.89 12.04 6.75
C LYS A 36 3.72 11.86 5.78
N ASN A 37 2.57 11.52 6.34
CA ASN A 37 1.30 11.43 5.60
C ASN A 37 0.77 12.83 5.26
N THR A 38 1.44 13.50 4.31
CA THR A 38 1.06 14.82 3.82
C THR A 38 0.01 14.71 2.70
N PRO A 39 -0.74 15.79 2.37
CA PRO A 39 -1.68 15.77 1.25
C PRO A 39 -1.07 15.32 -0.07
N ARG A 40 0.21 15.67 -0.33
CA ARG A 40 0.93 15.24 -1.54
C ARG A 40 1.24 13.74 -1.52
N HIS A 41 1.55 13.18 -0.36
CA HIS A 41 1.75 11.72 -0.20
C HIS A 41 0.47 10.96 -0.59
N GLN A 42 -0.67 11.46 -0.12
CA GLN A 42 -2.00 10.92 -0.41
C GLN A 42 -2.36 11.04 -1.90
N GLN A 43 -2.03 12.16 -2.56
CA GLN A 43 -2.30 12.34 -3.99
C GLN A 43 -1.54 11.35 -4.89
N THR A 44 -0.35 10.94 -4.45
CA THR A 44 0.50 9.99 -5.20
C THR A 44 0.29 8.54 -4.81
N SER A 45 -0.44 8.24 -3.73
CA SER A 45 -0.63 6.87 -3.24
C SER A 45 -2.03 6.39 -3.57
N TRP A 46 -2.15 5.24 -4.25
CA TRP A 46 -3.43 4.76 -4.77
C TRP A 46 -3.75 3.36 -4.27
N VAL A 47 -5.05 3.12 -4.08
CA VAL A 47 -5.59 1.81 -3.72
C VAL A 47 -6.58 1.36 -4.80
N GLN A 48 -6.34 0.19 -5.38
CA GLN A 48 -7.20 -0.41 -6.40
C GLN A 48 -7.94 -1.60 -5.79
N TYR A 49 -9.26 -1.61 -5.89
CA TYR A 49 -10.09 -2.73 -5.47
C TYR A 49 -10.45 -3.59 -6.67
N TYR A 50 -10.09 -4.87 -6.61
CA TYR A 50 -10.56 -5.88 -7.55
C TYR A 50 -11.54 -6.79 -6.82
N GLU A 51 -12.78 -6.77 -7.29
CA GLU A 51 -13.85 -7.62 -6.77
C GLU A 51 -14.03 -8.85 -7.64
N PHE A 52 -14.01 -10.02 -7.01
CA PHE A 52 -14.16 -11.30 -7.67
C PHE A 52 -15.47 -11.96 -7.26
N GLU A 53 -16.15 -12.59 -8.23
CA GLU A 53 -17.24 -13.51 -7.89
C GLU A 53 -16.69 -14.73 -7.13
N PRO A 54 -17.45 -15.35 -6.22
CA PRO A 54 -16.99 -16.46 -5.38
C PRO A 54 -16.34 -17.63 -6.13
N GLU A 55 -16.87 -17.96 -7.30
CA GLU A 55 -16.38 -19.03 -8.17
C GLU A 55 -14.97 -18.78 -8.74
N ASN A 56 -14.50 -17.52 -8.73
CA ASN A 56 -13.17 -17.17 -9.24
C ASN A 56 -12.05 -17.39 -8.21
N TRP A 57 -12.39 -17.81 -6.97
CA TRP A 57 -11.41 -18.08 -5.93
C TRP A 57 -11.38 -19.55 -5.53
N TYR A 58 -10.52 -20.32 -6.19
CA TYR A 58 -10.34 -21.74 -5.89
C TYR A 58 -9.62 -21.96 -4.54
N ASN A 59 -10.18 -22.83 -3.71
CA ASN A 59 -9.51 -23.38 -2.53
C ASN A 59 -9.63 -24.91 -2.60
N PRO A 60 -8.52 -25.66 -2.63
CA PRO A 60 -8.55 -27.12 -2.70
C PRO A 60 -9.12 -27.80 -1.44
N ASN A 61 -9.28 -27.08 -0.32
CA ASN A 61 -9.90 -27.58 0.89
C ASN A 61 -11.02 -26.63 1.37
N PRO A 62 -12.26 -26.78 0.87
CA PRO A 62 -13.37 -25.90 1.19
C PRO A 62 -13.97 -26.12 2.59
N ILE A 63 -13.56 -27.17 3.31
CA ILE A 63 -14.09 -27.48 4.63
C ILE A 63 -13.65 -26.39 5.60
N GLY A 64 -14.61 -25.56 6.03
CA GLY A 64 -14.34 -24.42 6.91
C GLY A 64 -13.80 -23.19 6.19
N ASP A 65 -13.94 -23.09 4.87
CA ASP A 65 -13.51 -21.91 4.10
C ASP A 65 -14.49 -20.75 4.29
N PRO A 66 -14.12 -19.68 5.02
CA PRO A 66 -14.94 -18.49 5.06
C PRO A 66 -14.93 -17.86 3.66
N LEU A 67 -16.12 -17.54 3.16
CA LEU A 67 -16.30 -16.77 1.92
C LEU A 67 -15.63 -15.38 1.96
N ALA A 68 -15.15 -14.95 3.13
CA ALA A 68 -14.42 -13.72 3.32
C ALA A 68 -12.92 -13.90 3.04
N LYS A 69 -12.56 -13.89 1.75
CA LYS A 69 -11.17 -13.95 1.30
C LYS A 69 -10.66 -12.56 0.96
N LEU A 70 -9.42 -12.27 1.33
CA LEU A 70 -8.80 -10.99 1.06
C LEU A 70 -7.30 -11.15 0.85
N GLN A 71 -6.82 -10.64 -0.27
CA GLN A 71 -5.40 -10.50 -0.57
C GLN A 71 -5.07 -9.02 -0.79
N VAL A 72 -3.95 -8.58 -0.26
CA VAL A 72 -3.40 -7.24 -0.45
C VAL A 72 -2.04 -7.37 -1.11
N ASP A 73 -1.88 -6.75 -2.27
CA ASP A 73 -0.60 -6.61 -2.94
C ASP A 73 -0.10 -5.18 -2.73
N VAL A 74 0.97 -5.02 -1.96
CA VAL A 74 1.70 -3.76 -1.78
C VAL A 74 2.76 -3.68 -2.87
N ILE A 75 2.64 -2.70 -3.75
CA ILE A 75 3.56 -2.49 -4.87
C ILE A 75 4.31 -1.19 -4.59
N ALA A 76 5.64 -1.27 -4.58
CA ALA A 76 6.49 -0.16 -4.20
C ALA A 76 7.79 -0.11 -5.01
N PRO A 77 8.42 1.06 -5.18
CA PRO A 77 9.75 1.14 -5.78
C PRO A 77 10.77 0.42 -4.90
N GLU A 78 11.80 -0.16 -5.50
CA GLU A 78 12.90 -0.86 -4.84
C GLU A 78 13.42 -0.11 -3.61
N ARG A 79 13.94 -0.83 -2.62
CA ARG A 79 14.43 -0.23 -1.37
C ARG A 79 13.33 0.52 -0.60
N LEU A 80 12.05 0.22 -0.85
CA LEU A 80 10.97 0.71 -0.01
C LEU A 80 11.16 0.18 1.39
N LEU A 81 11.50 -1.10 1.44
CA LEU A 81 11.74 -1.87 2.62
C LEU A 81 13.22 -2.26 2.52
N GLN A 82 14.06 -1.48 3.18
CA GLN A 82 15.51 -1.60 3.14
C GLN A 82 15.99 -2.83 3.91
N THR A 83 15.14 -3.37 4.80
CA THR A 83 15.46 -4.51 5.65
C THR A 83 14.34 -5.56 5.65
N PRO A 84 14.67 -6.84 5.92
CA PRO A 84 13.66 -7.87 6.17
C PRO A 84 12.69 -7.49 7.30
N GLU A 85 13.16 -6.76 8.31
CA GLU A 85 12.36 -6.28 9.43
C GLU A 85 11.32 -5.24 8.99
N GLU A 86 11.69 -4.30 8.12
CA GLU A 86 10.74 -3.35 7.53
C GLU A 86 9.69 -4.08 6.67
N ALA A 87 10.10 -5.08 5.89
CA ALA A 87 9.17 -5.89 5.11
C ALA A 87 8.18 -6.68 5.99
N LYS A 88 8.67 -7.24 7.09
CA LYS A 88 7.82 -7.89 8.08
C LYS A 88 6.84 -6.90 8.73
N LEU A 89 7.32 -5.72 9.11
CA LEU A 89 6.48 -4.67 9.69
C LEU A 89 5.39 -4.20 8.71
N ALA A 90 5.71 -4.07 7.42
CA ALA A 90 4.73 -3.75 6.39
C ALA A 90 3.60 -4.78 6.32
N VAL A 91 3.95 -6.07 6.32
CA VAL A 91 2.97 -7.18 6.34
C VAL A 91 2.09 -7.13 7.59
N GLU A 92 2.68 -6.89 8.76
CA GLU A 92 1.97 -6.77 10.04
C GLU A 92 0.97 -5.59 10.01
N LYS A 93 1.44 -4.39 9.64
CA LYS A 93 0.62 -3.17 9.60
C LYS A 93 -0.52 -3.23 8.59
N VAL A 94 -0.27 -3.79 7.41
CA VAL A 94 -1.31 -4.01 6.40
C VAL A 94 -2.34 -5.03 6.89
N THR A 95 -1.90 -6.09 7.57
CA THR A 95 -2.80 -7.08 8.18
C THR A 95 -3.69 -6.44 9.24
N GLU A 96 -3.13 -5.61 10.12
CA GLU A 96 -3.88 -4.85 11.12
C GLU A 96 -4.92 -3.92 10.48
N ALA A 97 -4.52 -3.17 9.44
CA ALA A 97 -5.41 -2.28 8.71
C ALA A 97 -6.63 -3.04 8.16
N VAL A 98 -6.42 -4.18 7.51
CA VAL A 98 -7.50 -5.02 7.00
C VAL A 98 -8.41 -5.52 8.13
N ARG A 99 -7.82 -6.09 9.19
CA ARG A 99 -8.60 -6.67 10.30
C ARG A 99 -9.45 -5.62 11.02
N SER A 100 -8.97 -4.38 11.10
CA SER A 100 -9.72 -3.27 11.71
C SER A 100 -11.03 -2.95 10.96
N ILE A 101 -11.11 -3.27 9.68
CA ILE A 101 -12.29 -3.03 8.83
C ILE A 101 -13.22 -4.25 8.75
N THR A 102 -12.63 -5.45 8.66
CA THR A 102 -13.42 -6.68 8.50
C THR A 102 -13.98 -7.22 9.82
N GLY A 103 -13.40 -6.84 10.95
CA GLY A 103 -13.73 -7.39 12.27
C GLY A 103 -12.99 -8.70 12.57
N GLU A 104 -12.94 -9.06 13.85
CA GLU A 104 -12.33 -10.31 14.32
C GLU A 104 -13.14 -11.54 13.88
N GLY A 105 -12.45 -12.61 13.50
CA GLY A 105 -13.07 -13.88 13.09
C GLY A 105 -13.72 -13.89 11.70
N THR A 106 -13.82 -12.74 11.02
CA THR A 106 -14.41 -12.65 9.67
C THR A 106 -13.51 -13.28 8.62
N LEU A 107 -12.20 -13.10 8.73
CA LEU A 107 -11.22 -13.66 7.79
C LEU A 107 -10.77 -15.06 8.22
N PRO A 108 -10.32 -15.91 7.28
CA PRO A 108 -9.79 -17.22 7.62
C PRO A 108 -8.62 -17.12 8.59
N ALA A 109 -8.40 -18.18 9.37
CA ALA A 109 -7.33 -18.23 10.37
C ALA A 109 -5.93 -17.91 9.81
N ARG A 110 -5.73 -18.06 8.49
CA ARG A 110 -4.49 -17.74 7.77
C ARG A 110 -4.64 -16.61 6.75
N GLY A 111 -5.66 -15.75 6.88
CA GLY A 111 -5.87 -14.55 6.08
C GLY A 111 -5.93 -13.29 6.94
N PRO A 112 -5.75 -12.08 6.38
CA PRO A 112 -5.57 -11.79 4.95
C PRO A 112 -4.19 -12.21 4.43
N TRP A 113 -4.06 -12.40 3.12
CA TRP A 113 -2.75 -12.59 2.49
C TRP A 113 -2.18 -11.24 2.12
N VAL A 114 -0.91 -11.00 2.42
CA VAL A 114 -0.22 -9.76 2.07
C VAL A 114 1.04 -10.12 1.30
N HIS A 115 1.17 -9.57 0.10
CA HIS A 115 2.36 -9.69 -0.72
C HIS A 115 3.00 -8.31 -0.89
N VAL A 116 4.32 -8.27 -0.89
CA VAL A 116 5.07 -7.05 -1.19
C VAL A 116 5.87 -7.27 -2.46
N TYR A 117 5.66 -6.41 -3.45
CA TYR A 117 6.36 -6.40 -4.72
C TYR A 117 7.21 -5.15 -4.81
N GLU A 118 8.51 -5.35 -5.00
CA GLU A 118 9.44 -4.27 -5.30
C GLU A 118 9.64 -4.14 -6.79
N ILE A 119 9.45 -2.94 -7.32
CA ILE A 119 9.69 -2.60 -8.71
C ILE A 119 11.04 -1.87 -8.78
N PRO A 120 11.98 -2.30 -9.63
CA PRO A 120 13.25 -1.59 -9.82
C PRO A 120 13.03 -0.09 -10.06
N HIS A 121 13.87 0.76 -9.45
CA HIS A 121 13.72 2.23 -9.50
C HIS A 121 13.51 2.79 -10.92
N MET A 122 14.23 2.23 -11.89
CA MET A 122 14.17 2.66 -13.29
C MET A 122 12.96 2.12 -14.08
N ASN A 123 12.12 1.31 -13.43
CA ASN A 123 10.93 0.70 -14.04
C ASN A 123 9.63 1.26 -13.47
N TRP A 124 9.72 2.27 -12.59
CA TRP A 124 8.57 2.97 -12.05
C TRP A 124 8.54 4.40 -12.57
N GLY A 125 7.49 4.75 -13.31
CA GLY A 125 7.27 6.10 -13.80
C GLY A 125 6.00 6.74 -13.26
N MET A 126 5.98 8.07 -13.27
CA MET A 126 4.82 8.91 -12.99
C MET A 126 4.82 10.06 -14.01
N ASP A 127 3.68 10.29 -14.64
CA ASP A 127 3.51 11.37 -15.63
C ASP A 127 4.58 11.39 -16.74
N GLY A 128 4.89 10.22 -17.29
CA GLY A 128 5.88 10.06 -18.37
C GLY A 128 7.35 10.19 -17.95
N THR A 129 7.64 10.35 -16.65
CA THR A 129 9.02 10.48 -16.13
C THR A 129 9.32 9.42 -15.07
N ILE A 130 10.61 9.14 -14.84
CA ILE A 130 11.08 8.33 -13.69
C ILE A 130 11.52 9.30 -12.60
N PRO A 131 10.81 9.38 -11.45
CA PRO A 131 11.20 10.25 -10.35
C PRO A 131 12.57 9.87 -9.77
N ASN A 132 13.30 10.85 -9.24
CA ASN A 132 14.42 10.56 -8.33
C ASN A 132 13.85 10.07 -6.99
N TRP A 133 13.78 8.75 -6.81
CA TRP A 133 13.17 8.11 -5.64
C TRP A 133 13.83 8.48 -4.32
N ASP A 134 15.15 8.69 -4.31
CA ASP A 134 15.89 9.06 -3.09
C ASP A 134 15.55 10.49 -2.66
N GLY A 135 15.54 11.44 -3.61
CA GLY A 135 15.08 12.81 -3.35
C GLY A 135 13.62 12.86 -2.93
N TRP A 136 12.76 12.05 -3.57
CA TRP A 136 11.35 11.93 -3.22
C TRP A 136 11.16 11.44 -1.79
N ARG A 137 11.87 10.39 -1.35
CA ARG A 137 11.80 9.91 0.04
C ARG A 137 12.29 10.96 1.02
N ALA A 138 13.39 11.65 0.71
CA ALA A 138 13.90 12.72 1.56
C ALA A 138 12.86 13.84 1.78
N TYR A 139 12.11 14.21 0.73
CA TYR A 139 11.00 15.17 0.84
C TYR A 139 9.96 14.74 1.88
N PHE A 140 9.49 13.50 1.80
CA PHE A 140 8.42 13.04 2.70
C PHE A 140 8.92 12.71 4.11
N LYS A 141 10.24 12.62 4.32
CA LYS A 141 10.86 12.55 5.64
C LYS A 141 11.18 13.92 6.25
N ALA A 142 11.19 14.99 5.45
CA ALA A 142 11.63 16.31 5.87
C ALA A 142 10.82 16.88 7.05
N ASP A 143 11.51 17.58 7.95
CA ASP A 143 10.90 18.25 9.10
C ASP A 143 10.41 19.65 8.80
N THR A 144 11.01 20.28 7.79
CA THR A 144 10.72 21.67 7.41
C THR A 144 10.35 21.80 5.93
N PRO A 145 9.54 22.81 5.56
CA PRO A 145 9.25 23.14 4.17
C PRO A 145 10.50 23.37 3.32
N GLU A 146 11.56 23.98 3.86
CA GLU A 146 12.81 24.28 3.15
C GLU A 146 13.66 23.03 2.84
N GLU A 147 13.63 22.02 3.71
CA GLU A 147 14.21 20.70 3.44
C GLU A 147 13.41 19.97 2.35
N ALA A 148 12.09 20.12 2.40
CA ALA A 148 11.19 19.59 1.39
C ALA A 148 11.46 20.24 0.01
N GLU A 149 11.51 21.57 -0.08
CA GLU A 149 11.79 22.26 -1.35
C GLU A 149 13.14 21.88 -1.97
N ARG A 150 14.20 21.74 -1.14
CA ARG A 150 15.50 21.25 -1.62
C ARG A 150 15.39 19.84 -2.20
N ALA A 151 14.64 18.96 -1.55
CA ALA A 151 14.39 17.61 -2.03
C ALA A 151 13.56 17.59 -3.34
N LEU A 152 12.58 18.48 -3.51
CA LEU A 152 11.81 18.64 -4.75
C LEU A 152 12.66 19.11 -5.94
N ALA A 153 13.52 20.11 -5.74
CA ALA A 153 14.41 20.61 -6.79
C ALA A 153 15.37 19.52 -7.31
N MET A 154 15.74 18.58 -6.44
CA MET A 154 16.52 17.39 -6.81
C MET A 154 15.65 16.30 -7.43
N ALA A 155 14.34 16.28 -7.18
CA ALA A 155 13.43 15.22 -7.63
C ALA A 155 12.77 15.46 -8.98
N TYR A 156 12.46 16.71 -9.31
CA TYR A 156 11.76 17.10 -10.54
C TYR A 156 12.60 18.00 -11.47
N GLY A 157 13.84 18.34 -11.07
CA GLY A 157 14.64 19.34 -11.77
C GLY A 157 14.24 20.78 -11.42
N LYS A 158 15.05 21.77 -11.83
CA LYS A 158 14.90 23.18 -11.42
C LYS A 158 13.69 23.93 -12.02
N ASP A 159 12.97 23.35 -12.97
CA ASP A 159 12.01 24.07 -13.83
C ASP A 159 10.56 23.55 -13.73
N HIS A 160 10.05 23.38 -12.51
CA HIS A 160 8.60 23.20 -12.24
C HIS A 160 8.08 24.25 -11.26
#